data_AF-A0A841XX62-F1
#
_entry.id   AF-A0A841XX62-F1
#
_cell.length_a   1.000
_cell.length_b   1.000
_cell.length_c   1.000
_cell.angle_alpha   90.00
_cell.angle_beta   90.00
_cell.angle_gamma   90.00
#
_symmetry.space_group_name_H-M   'P 1'
#
loop_
_entity.id
_entity.type
_entity.pdbx_description
1 polymer ?
#
loop_
_entity_poly.entity_id
_entity_poly.type
_entity_poly.pdbx_seq_one_letter_code
_entity_poly.pdbx_strand_id
1 'polypeptide(L)'
;MHIAIESILARMTRTRDIFDILGFDSHVGIIVVAVSSVLLALYQIAIILPCITLIVRRLHDINVSGWIALVGLIPVVGQLMILLMMCAKSSPGLNQYDEE
;
A
#
# COMPACT_ATOMS: atom_id res chain seq x y z
N MET A 1 -3.15 -36.49 -46.06
CA MET A 1 -2.82 -35.08 -45.74
C MET A 1 -3.90 -34.42 -44.89
N HIS A 2 -5.16 -34.39 -45.33
CA HIS A 2 -6.31 -33.84 -44.57
C HIS A 2 -6.44 -34.41 -43.14
N ILE A 3 -6.31 -35.73 -42.97
CA ILE A 3 -6.41 -36.40 -41.66
C ILE A 3 -5.27 -36.00 -40.70
N ALA A 4 -4.08 -35.71 -41.24
CA ALA A 4 -2.95 -35.25 -40.43
C ALA A 4 -3.15 -33.82 -39.93
N ILE A 5 -3.91 -32.99 -40.66
CA ILE A 5 -4.21 -31.61 -40.26
C ILE A 5 -5.24 -31.63 -39.12
N GLU A 6 -6.29 -32.42 -39.23
CA GLU A 6 -7.31 -32.58 -38.18
C GLU A 6 -6.73 -33.13 -36.87
N SER A 7 -5.79 -34.08 -36.96
CA SER A 7 -5.14 -34.64 -35.76
C SER A 7 -4.23 -33.62 -35.07
N ILE A 8 -3.61 -32.71 -35.81
CA ILE A 8 -2.81 -31.60 -35.29
C ILE A 8 -3.70 -30.54 -34.65
N LEU A 9 -4.84 -30.18 -35.28
CA LEU A 9 -5.83 -29.26 -34.73
C LEU A 9 -6.44 -29.79 -33.44
N ALA A 10 -6.76 -31.08 -33.38
CA ALA A 10 -7.25 -31.77 -32.18
C ALA A 10 -6.20 -31.82 -31.05
N ARG A 11 -4.91 -31.73 -31.39
CA ARG A 11 -3.82 -31.66 -30.43
C ARG A 11 -3.60 -30.23 -29.92
N MET A 12 -3.86 -29.22 -30.75
CA MET A 12 -3.82 -27.80 -30.38
C MET A 12 -5.01 -27.38 -29.49
N THR A 13 -6.20 -27.96 -29.68
CA THR A 13 -7.34 -27.72 -28.77
C THR A 13 -7.10 -28.36 -27.40
N ARG A 14 -6.54 -29.57 -27.36
CA ARG A 14 -6.21 -30.28 -26.10
C ARG A 14 -5.14 -29.57 -25.25
N THR A 15 -4.25 -28.81 -25.88
CA THR A 15 -3.28 -27.98 -25.14
C THR A 15 -3.90 -26.73 -24.53
N ARG A 16 -5.04 -26.22 -25.03
CA ARG A 16 -5.78 -25.13 -24.35
C ARG A 16 -6.37 -25.60 -23.02
N ASP A 17 -6.86 -26.83 -22.95
CA ASP A 17 -7.41 -27.41 -21.72
C ASP A 17 -6.37 -27.46 -20.57
N ILE A 18 -5.07 -27.54 -20.87
CA ILE A 18 -3.99 -27.52 -19.87
C ILE A 18 -3.75 -26.10 -19.31
N PHE A 19 -3.90 -25.07 -20.14
CA PHE A 19 -3.84 -23.67 -19.71
C PHE A 19 -5.04 -23.30 -18.81
N ASP A 20 -6.19 -23.93 -19.05
CA ASP A 20 -7.39 -23.80 -18.21
C ASP A 20 -7.24 -24.57 -16.88
N ILE A 21 -6.57 -25.74 -16.87
CA ILE A 21 -6.26 -26.52 -15.65
C ILE A 21 -5.24 -25.81 -14.72
N LEU A 22 -4.37 -24.96 -15.27
CA LEU A 22 -3.47 -24.09 -14.48
C LEU A 22 -4.14 -22.80 -13.98
N GLY A 23 -5.47 -22.67 -14.15
CA GLY A 23 -6.29 -21.62 -13.54
C GLY A 23 -6.27 -20.27 -14.26
N PHE A 24 -5.84 -20.24 -15.53
CA PHE A 24 -5.55 -19.01 -16.27
C PHE A 24 -6.64 -18.64 -17.28
N ASP A 25 -7.91 -18.72 -16.90
CA ASP A 25 -8.93 -17.97 -17.61
C ASP A 25 -8.62 -16.47 -17.45
N SER A 26 -8.36 -15.78 -18.57
CA SER A 26 -7.88 -14.38 -18.57
C SER A 26 -8.81 -13.43 -17.83
N HIS A 27 -10.10 -13.73 -17.79
CA HIS A 27 -11.09 -12.95 -17.05
C HIS A 27 -10.95 -13.10 -15.53
N VAL A 28 -10.63 -14.31 -15.05
CA VAL A 28 -10.46 -14.59 -13.62
C VAL A 28 -9.20 -13.92 -13.08
N GLY A 29 -8.09 -14.00 -13.81
CA GLY A 29 -6.85 -13.33 -13.42
C GLY A 29 -7.00 -11.80 -13.26
N ILE A 30 -7.73 -11.17 -14.17
CA ILE A 30 -8.00 -9.71 -14.12
C ILE A 30 -8.87 -9.35 -12.91
N ILE A 31 -9.92 -10.15 -12.63
CA ILE A 31 -10.81 -9.91 -11.48
C ILE A 31 -10.01 -10.02 -10.18
N VAL A 32 -9.16 -11.04 -10.04
CA VAL A 32 -8.34 -11.23 -8.84
C VAL A 32 -7.41 -10.04 -8.61
N VAL A 33 -6.68 -9.59 -9.64
CA VAL A 33 -5.79 -8.43 -9.52
C VAL A 33 -6.55 -7.14 -9.20
N ALA A 34 -7.72 -6.93 -9.81
CA ALA A 34 -8.56 -5.76 -9.55
C ALA A 34 -9.05 -5.73 -8.09
N VAL A 35 -9.57 -6.86 -7.59
CA VAL A 35 -10.03 -6.97 -6.20
C VAL A 35 -8.87 -6.81 -5.22
N SER A 36 -7.74 -7.48 -5.45
CA SER A 36 -6.56 -7.36 -4.60
C SER A 36 -6.02 -5.93 -4.54
N SER A 37 -6.01 -5.19 -5.67
CA SER A 37 -5.50 -3.82 -5.69
C SER A 37 -6.41 -2.84 -4.94
N VAL A 38 -7.74 -2.98 -5.05
CA VAL A 38 -8.71 -2.17 -4.29
C VAL A 38 -8.59 -2.43 -2.79
N LEU A 39 -8.52 -3.71 -2.39
CA LEU A 39 -8.36 -4.07 -0.98
C LEU A 39 -7.04 -3.53 -0.41
N LEU A 40 -5.95 -3.63 -1.17
CA LEU A 40 -4.66 -3.08 -0.76
C LEU A 40 -4.74 -1.54 -0.61
N ALA A 41 -5.37 -0.83 -1.54
CA ALA A 41 -5.53 0.62 -1.45
C ALA A 41 -6.32 1.05 -0.20
N LEU A 42 -7.44 0.38 0.09
CA LEU A 42 -8.24 0.64 1.29
C LEU A 42 -7.44 0.37 2.57
N TYR A 43 -6.70 -0.74 2.60
CA TYR A 43 -5.82 -1.09 3.72
C TYR A 43 -4.73 -0.04 3.95
N GLN A 44 -4.09 0.44 2.88
CA GLN A 44 -3.07 1.49 2.98
C GLN A 44 -3.65 2.78 3.56
N ILE A 45 -4.82 3.23 3.09
CA ILE A 45 -5.47 4.44 3.63
C ILE A 45 -5.83 4.25 5.11
N ALA A 46 -6.36 3.07 5.48
CA ALA A 46 -6.72 2.75 6.85
C ALA A 46 -5.52 2.78 7.82
N ILE A 47 -4.30 2.58 7.33
CA ILE A 47 -3.06 2.62 8.12
C ILE A 47 -2.39 3.99 8.08
N ILE A 48 -2.31 4.61 6.90
CA ILE A 48 -1.62 5.88 6.71
C ILE A 48 -2.30 6.99 7.54
N LEU A 49 -3.63 7.01 7.58
CA LEU A 49 -4.39 8.01 8.36
C LEU A 49 -4.05 7.99 9.86
N PRO A 50 -4.14 6.86 10.60
CA PRO A 50 -3.77 6.82 12.00
C PRO A 50 -2.27 7.06 12.20
N CYS A 51 -1.40 6.60 11.30
CA CYS A 51 0.04 6.89 11.39
C CYS A 51 0.33 8.40 11.38
N ILE A 52 -0.24 9.14 10.42
CA ILE A 52 -0.08 10.60 10.35
C ILE A 52 -0.68 11.27 11.59
N THR A 53 -1.86 10.82 12.03
CA THR A 53 -2.55 11.38 13.20
C THR A 53 -1.71 11.27 14.48
N LEU A 54 -1.07 10.12 14.71
CA LEU A 54 -0.20 9.90 15.86
C LEU A 54 1.07 10.76 15.79
N ILE A 55 1.67 10.90 14.61
CA ILE A 55 2.85 11.75 14.40
C ILE A 55 2.50 13.21 14.67
N VAL A 56 1.38 13.71 14.14
CA VAL A 56 0.91 15.08 14.38
C VAL A 56 0.69 15.34 15.87
N ARG A 57 0.06 14.39 16.59
CA ARG A 57 -0.10 14.50 18.05
C ARG A 57 1.26 14.58 18.75
N ARG A 58 2.21 13.72 18.39
CA ARG A 58 3.53 13.75 19.03
C ARG A 58 4.31 15.03 18.72
N LEU A 59 4.18 15.56 17.50
CA LEU A 59 4.75 16.85 17.11
C LEU A 59 4.13 18.00 17.91
N HIS A 60 2.82 17.96 18.14
CA HIS A 60 2.15 18.91 19.01
C HIS A 60 2.64 18.80 20.46
N ASP A 61 2.86 17.59 20.99
CA ASP A 61 3.39 17.38 22.35
C ASP A 61 4.80 17.95 22.56
N ILE A 62 5.56 18.19 21.49
CA ILE A 62 6.88 18.86 21.52
C ILE A 62 6.81 20.34 21.12
N ASN A 63 5.62 20.94 21.06
CA ASN A 63 5.37 22.32 20.63
C ASN A 63 5.80 22.64 19.19
N VAL A 64 5.78 21.64 18.30
CA VAL A 64 6.15 21.80 16.89
C VAL A 64 4.91 21.69 16.01
N SER A 65 4.87 22.45 14.90
CA SER A 65 3.73 22.45 13.99
C SER A 65 3.47 21.07 13.37
N GLY A 66 2.20 20.64 13.39
CA GLY A 66 1.79 19.36 12.79
C GLY A 66 2.07 19.24 11.29
N TRP A 67 2.26 20.36 10.59
CA TRP A 67 2.64 20.41 9.16
C TRP A 67 3.96 19.67 8.87
N ILE A 68 4.86 19.56 9.85
CA ILE A 68 6.11 18.82 9.71
C ILE A 68 5.87 17.30 9.54
N ALA A 69 4.72 16.77 9.96
CA ALA A 69 4.35 15.38 9.71
C ALA A 69 4.29 15.04 8.20
N LEU A 70 3.94 16.02 7.35
CA LEU A 70 3.87 15.82 5.90
C LEU A 70 5.24 15.57 5.27
N VAL A 71 6.32 16.03 5.90
CA VAL A 71 7.69 15.74 5.46
C VAL A 71 7.98 14.23 5.53
N GLY A 72 7.29 13.49 6.42
CA GLY A 72 7.36 12.04 6.51
C GLY A 72 6.90 11.28 5.26
N LEU A 73 6.20 11.95 4.34
CA LEU A 73 5.84 11.39 3.03
C LEU A 73 7.07 11.28 2.11
N ILE A 74 8.15 12.02 2.42
CA ILE A 74 9.44 11.90 1.72
C ILE A 74 10.18 10.68 2.27
N PRO A 75 10.44 9.64 1.43
CA PRO A 75 11.13 8.45 1.88
C PRO A 75 12.56 8.78 2.33
N VAL A 76 13.06 8.02 3.30
CA VAL A 76 14.40 8.16 3.90
C VAL A 76 14.57 9.43 4.73
N VAL A 77 14.56 10.62 4.13
CA VAL A 77 14.89 11.87 4.83
C VAL A 77 13.78 12.30 5.79
N GLY A 78 12.52 12.24 5.34
CA GLY A 78 11.38 12.61 6.17
C GLY A 78 11.18 11.66 7.35
N GLN A 79 11.34 10.36 7.09
CA GLN A 79 11.28 9.33 8.12
C GLN A 79 12.40 9.49 9.16
N LEU A 80 13.63 9.78 8.73
CA LEU A 80 14.74 10.02 9.65
C LEU A 80 14.51 11.26 10.51
N MET A 81 14.02 12.35 9.92
CA MET A 81 13.72 13.58 10.65
C MET A 81 12.62 13.36 11.71
N ILE A 82 11.52 12.68 11.34
CA ILE A 82 10.45 12.35 12.30
C ILE A 82 10.99 11.41 13.39
N LEU A 83 11.83 10.43 13.05
CA LEU A 83 12.44 9.53 14.03
C LEU A 83 13.27 10.30 15.06
N LEU A 84 14.10 11.26 14.60
CA LEU A 84 14.88 12.12 15.48
C LEU A 84 13.97 12.97 16.39
N MET A 85 12.86 13.50 15.85
CA MET A 85 11.88 14.28 16.62
C MET A 85 11.09 13.40 17.60
N MET A 86 10.85 12.13 17.28
CA MET A 86 10.24 11.16 18.20
C MET A 86 11.17 10.81 19.37
N CYS A 87 12.49 10.86 19.15
CA CYS A 87 13.50 10.69 20.20
C CYS A 87 13.79 11.99 20.97
N ALA A 88 13.32 13.15 20.49
CA ALA A 88 13.52 14.42 21.15
C ALA A 88 12.72 14.48 22.47
N LYS A 89 13.30 15.13 23.48
CA LYS A 89 12.67 15.31 24.79
C LYS A 89 11.44 16.22 24.65
N SER A 90 10.33 15.86 25.29
CA SER A 90 9.16 16.74 25.40
C SER A 90 9.56 18.09 25.98
N SER A 91 9.06 19.17 25.39
CA SER A 91 9.37 20.54 25.83
C SER A 91 8.95 20.73 27.30
N PRO A 92 9.86 21.10 28.22
CA PRO A 92 9.49 21.38 29.61
C PRO A 92 8.90 22.80 29.71
N GLY A 93 7.57 22.90 29.78
CA GLY A 93 6.84 24.16 29.95
C GLY A 93 5.36 24.00 29.58
N LEU A 94 4.53 24.99 29.95
CA LEU A 94 3.16 25.12 29.45
C LEU A 94 3.21 25.04 27.91
N ASN A 95 2.53 24.06 27.34
CA ASN A 95 2.49 23.89 25.90
C ASN A 95 1.62 25.02 25.32
N GLN A 96 2.01 25.58 24.18
CA GLN A 96 1.33 26.72 23.54
C GLN A 96 -0.12 26.41 23.12
N TYR A 97 -0.52 25.14 23.22
CA TYR A 97 -1.87 24.63 22.96
C TYR A 97 -2.63 24.25 24.24
N ASP A 98 -2.02 24.44 25.42
CA ASP A 98 -2.71 24.31 26.69
C ASP A 98 -3.40 25.66 26.93
N GLU A 99 -4.73 25.70 26.80
CA GLU A 99 -5.53 26.83 27.25
C GLU A 99 -5.46 26.88 28.78
N GLU A 100 -5.29 28.08 29.35
CA GLU A 100 -5.09 28.36 30.79
C GLU A 100 -6.05 27.63 31.74
#